data_AF-A0A7W0TJF2-F1
#
_entry.id   AF-A0A7W0TJF2-F1
#
_cell.length_a   1.000
_cell.length_b   1.000
_cell.length_c   1.000
_cell.angle_alpha   90.00
_cell.angle_beta   90.00
_cell.angle_gamma   90.00
#
_symmetry.space_group_name_H-M   'P 1'
#
loop_
_entity.id
_entity.type
_entity.pdbx_description
1 polymer ?
#
loop_
_entity_poly.entity_id
_entity_poly.type
_entity_poly.pdbx_seq_one_letter_code
_entity_poly.pdbx_strand_id
1 'polypeptide(L)'
;MADRLERYRGKRAPEATPEPTGESGASPSPQAAPRFVVQEHHARSLHWDLRLEHDGVLASWAVPRGIPPGPERNHLAVHTEDHPIEYLEFEGTIPAGQYGAGTMTVWDSGTYEVHKFRDDEVMVTF
;
A
#
# COMPACT_ATOMS: atom_id res chain seq x y z
N MET A 1 16.61 -12.52 7.39
CA MET A 1 15.95 -11.51 6.52
C MET A 1 15.73 -10.28 7.37
N ALA A 2 16.02 -9.08 6.85
CA ALA A 2 15.74 -7.84 7.57
C ALA A 2 14.22 -7.62 7.67
N ASP A 3 13.76 -7.02 8.77
CA ASP A 3 12.35 -6.70 8.98
C ASP A 3 11.91 -5.57 8.03
N ARG A 4 11.19 -5.91 6.96
CA ARG A 4 10.75 -4.94 5.94
C ARG A 4 9.76 -3.91 6.51
N LEU A 5 9.07 -4.24 7.60
CA LEU A 5 8.09 -3.36 8.26
C LEU A 5 8.70 -2.45 9.33
N GLU A 6 10.02 -2.50 9.57
CA GLU A 6 10.69 -1.69 10.60
C GLU A 6 10.38 -0.19 10.42
N ARG A 7 10.52 0.33 9.19
CA ARG A 7 10.23 1.74 8.87
C ARG A 7 8.75 2.09 9.05
N TYR A 8 7.86 1.16 8.72
CA TYR A 8 6.42 1.34 8.91
C TYR A 8 6.09 1.45 10.39
N ARG A 9 6.49 0.44 11.19
CA ARG A 9 6.24 0.39 12.64
C ARG A 9 6.85 1.58 13.35
N GLY A 10 8.05 2.01 12.97
CA GLY A 10 8.71 3.20 13.55
C GLY A 10 7.98 4.52 13.30
N LYS A 11 7.05 4.57 12.34
CA LYS A 11 6.22 5.75 12.04
C LYS A 11 4.82 5.68 12.66
N ARG A 12 4.45 4.57 13.31
CA ARG A 12 3.09 4.36 13.85
C ARG A 12 3.08 4.38 15.37
N ALA A 13 1.97 4.88 15.90
CA ALA A 13 1.63 4.80 17.31
C ALA A 13 0.41 3.86 17.44
N PRO A 14 0.59 2.55 17.64
CA PRO A 14 -0.48 1.56 17.53
C PRO A 14 -1.65 1.78 18.49
N GLU A 15 -1.41 2.43 19.63
CA GLU A 15 -2.46 2.79 20.59
C GLU A 15 -3.27 4.03 20.17
N ALA A 16 -2.81 4.77 19.15
CA ALA A 16 -3.37 6.05 18.71
C ALA A 16 -3.99 6.00 17.31
N THR A 17 -3.92 4.88 16.61
CA THR A 17 -4.43 4.71 15.25
C THR A 17 -5.09 3.33 15.08
N PRO A 18 -6.16 3.20 14.29
CA PRO A 18 -6.77 1.91 13.99
C PRO A 18 -5.98 1.09 12.95
N GLU A 19 -4.81 1.57 12.51
CA GLU A 19 -3.99 0.91 11.50
C GLU A 19 -3.41 -0.43 11.99
N PRO A 20 -3.29 -1.44 11.11
CA PRO A 20 -2.75 -2.75 11.49
C PRO A 20 -1.25 -2.68 11.82
N THR A 21 -0.82 -3.48 12.79
CA THR A 21 0.58 -3.50 13.28
C THR A 21 1.50 -4.44 12.49
N GLY A 22 0.92 -5.32 11.66
CA GLY A 22 1.66 -6.33 10.90
C GLY A 22 2.25 -7.42 11.78
N GLU A 23 1.59 -7.74 12.89
CA GLU A 23 1.97 -8.85 13.79
C GLU A 23 1.49 -10.20 13.25
N SER A 24 0.53 -10.19 12.33
CA SER A 24 0.08 -11.40 11.64
C SER A 24 1.11 -11.74 10.56
N GLY A 25 2.01 -12.68 10.87
CA GLY A 25 2.98 -13.25 9.92
C GLY A 25 2.32 -14.08 8.82
N ALA A 26 1.41 -13.49 8.05
CA ALA A 26 0.79 -14.10 6.90
C ALA A 26 1.90 -14.32 5.85
N SER A 27 2.43 -15.54 5.83
CA SER A 27 3.33 -15.97 4.77
C SER A 27 2.48 -16.12 3.49
N PRO A 28 2.87 -15.47 2.38
CA PRO A 28 2.11 -15.60 1.14
C PRO A 28 2.00 -17.08 0.78
N SER A 29 0.79 -17.51 0.43
CA SER A 29 0.61 -18.88 -0.04
C SER A 29 1.19 -18.96 -1.45
N PRO A 30 2.17 -19.84 -1.72
CA PRO A 30 2.90 -19.84 -3.00
C PRO A 30 2.03 -20.24 -4.22
N GLN A 31 0.75 -20.54 -4.02
CA GLN A 31 -0.20 -20.91 -5.06
C GLN A 31 -1.29 -19.85 -5.31
N ALA A 32 -1.40 -18.82 -4.46
CA ALA A 32 -2.37 -17.74 -4.66
C ALA A 32 -1.77 -16.63 -5.54
N ALA A 33 -2.60 -16.05 -6.41
CA ALA A 33 -2.21 -14.85 -7.14
C ALA A 33 -1.99 -13.69 -6.14
N PRO A 34 -0.94 -12.86 -6.31
CA PRO A 34 -0.69 -11.75 -5.41
C PRO A 34 -1.79 -10.69 -5.56
N ARG A 35 -2.12 -10.02 -4.45
CA ARG A 35 -3.20 -9.05 -4.37
C ARG A 35 -2.71 -7.62 -4.50
N PHE A 36 -3.58 -6.73 -4.98
CA PHE A 36 -3.36 -5.30 -4.93
C PHE A 36 -4.52 -4.59 -4.25
N VAL A 37 -4.25 -3.39 -3.74
CA VAL A 37 -5.27 -2.43 -3.35
C VAL A 37 -4.87 -1.04 -3.84
N VAL A 38 -5.87 -0.26 -4.25
CA VAL A 38 -5.76 1.18 -4.45
C VAL A 38 -6.65 1.84 -3.41
N GLN A 39 -6.07 2.59 -2.50
CA GLN A 39 -6.80 3.31 -1.46
C GLN A 39 -6.90 4.79 -1.82
N GLU A 40 -8.11 5.36 -1.77
CA GLU A 40 -8.29 6.80 -1.83
C GLU A 40 -8.03 7.39 -0.45
N HIS A 41 -7.11 8.35 -0.35
CA HIS A 41 -6.62 8.90 0.91
C HIS A 41 -6.85 10.42 0.99
N HIS A 42 -7.85 10.79 1.80
CA HIS A 42 -8.22 12.17 2.13
C HIS A 42 -7.37 12.69 3.28
N ALA A 43 -6.07 12.84 3.01
CA ALA A 43 -5.12 13.48 3.92
C ALA A 43 -5.16 15.01 3.77
N ARG A 44 -4.07 15.70 4.10
CA ARG A 44 -3.88 17.14 3.78
C ARG A 44 -4.07 17.45 2.29
N SER A 45 -3.83 16.46 1.43
CA SER A 45 -4.13 16.52 0.01
C SER A 45 -4.66 15.16 -0.42
N LEU A 46 -5.71 15.16 -1.25
CA LEU A 46 -6.24 13.96 -1.85
C LEU A 46 -5.16 13.28 -2.71
N HIS A 47 -4.97 11.99 -2.52
CA HIS A 47 -4.11 11.13 -3.32
C HIS A 47 -4.60 9.69 -3.24
N TRP A 48 -3.99 8.81 -4.03
CA TRP A 48 -4.27 7.38 -4.00
C TRP A 48 -3.02 6.61 -3.60
N ASP A 49 -3.16 5.64 -2.73
CA ASP A 49 -2.07 4.73 -2.36
C ASP A 49 -2.24 3.41 -3.14
N LEU A 50 -1.35 3.15 -4.09
CA LEU A 50 -1.24 1.85 -4.76
C LEU A 50 -0.38 0.93 -3.91
N ARG A 51 -0.86 -0.28 -3.65
CA ARG A 51 -0.14 -1.28 -2.87
C ARG A 51 -0.18 -2.63 -3.56
N LEU A 52 0.98 -3.29 -3.63
CA LEU A 52 1.16 -4.59 -4.27
C LEU A 52 1.69 -5.59 -3.24
N GLU A 53 0.97 -6.69 -3.04
CA GLU A 53 1.43 -7.82 -2.22
C GLU A 53 2.66 -8.48 -2.85
N HIS A 54 3.82 -8.30 -2.21
CA HIS A 54 5.09 -8.82 -2.68
C HIS A 54 6.00 -9.18 -1.50
N ASP A 55 6.58 -10.39 -1.51
CA ASP A 55 7.49 -10.88 -0.47
C ASP A 55 6.95 -10.75 0.97
N GLY A 56 5.65 -10.96 1.16
CA GLY A 56 5.00 -10.94 2.48
C GLY A 56 4.75 -9.54 3.06
N VAL A 57 4.90 -8.49 2.25
CA VAL A 57 4.53 -7.11 2.58
C VAL A 57 3.78 -6.47 1.43
N LEU A 58 3.32 -5.25 1.63
CA LEU A 58 2.74 -4.40 0.60
C LEU A 58 3.73 -3.34 0.14
N ALA A 59 4.37 -3.57 -1.00
CA ALA A 59 5.15 -2.53 -1.66
C ALA A 59 4.19 -1.40 -2.07
N SER A 60 4.48 -0.16 -1.64
CA SER A 60 3.48 0.91 -1.63
C SER A 60 3.96 2.19 -2.33
N TRP A 61 3.07 2.84 -3.06
CA TRP A 61 3.32 4.12 -3.72
C TRP A 61 2.14 5.08 -3.54
N ALA A 62 2.45 6.31 -3.15
CA ALA A 62 1.49 7.41 -3.21
C ALA A 62 1.43 7.98 -4.63
N VAL A 63 0.23 8.09 -5.19
CA VAL A 63 -0.06 8.53 -6.55
C VAL A 63 -0.96 9.78 -6.49
N PRO A 64 -0.37 10.99 -6.48
CA PRO A 64 -1.12 12.23 -6.22
C PRO A 64 -2.21 12.56 -7.26
N ARG A 65 -2.10 12.00 -8.47
CA ARG A 65 -3.06 12.21 -9.57
C ARG A 65 -3.93 10.98 -9.86
N GLY A 66 -3.91 9.98 -8.97
CA GLY A 66 -4.64 8.72 -9.16
C GLY A 66 -4.01 7.79 -10.20
N ILE A 67 -4.58 6.60 -10.37
CA ILE A 67 -4.14 5.67 -11.41
C ILE A 67 -4.54 6.23 -12.79
N PRO A 68 -3.63 6.31 -13.77
CA PRO A 68 -3.99 6.82 -15.11
C PRO A 68 -5.00 5.87 -15.77
N PRO A 69 -6.06 6.39 -16.42
CA PRO A 69 -7.11 5.56 -17.03
C PRO A 69 -6.67 4.85 -18.31
N GLY A 70 -5.48 5.18 -18.83
CA GLY A 70 -4.95 4.67 -20.09
C GLY A 70 -3.45 4.98 -20.24
N PRO A 71 -2.79 4.43 -21.27
CA PRO A 71 -1.34 4.49 -21.44
C PRO A 71 -0.84 5.85 -21.97
N GLU A 72 -1.74 6.76 -22.32
CA GLU A 72 -1.40 8.04 -22.95
C GLU A 72 -0.68 9.03 -22.02
N ARG A 73 -0.74 8.83 -20.69
CA ARG A 73 -0.14 9.74 -19.71
C ARG A 73 0.45 8.98 -18.53
N ASN A 74 1.68 9.35 -18.17
CA ASN A 74 2.33 8.85 -16.96
C ASN A 74 1.94 9.72 -15.77
N HIS A 75 1.60 9.08 -14.65
CA HIS A 75 1.41 9.74 -13.36
C HIS A 75 2.61 9.49 -12.46
N LEU A 76 2.95 10.48 -11.63
CA LEU A 76 3.98 10.33 -10.60
C LEU A 76 3.50 9.33 -9.55
N ALA A 77 4.33 8.33 -9.26
CA ALA A 77 4.16 7.40 -8.14
C ALA A 77 5.38 7.54 -7.20
N VAL A 78 5.13 7.97 -5.97
CA VAL A 78 6.17 8.19 -4.96
C VAL A 78 6.25 6.95 -4.07
N HIS A 79 7.39 6.25 -4.10
CA HIS A 79 7.61 5.06 -3.26
C HIS A 79 7.58 5.44 -1.77
N THR A 80 6.73 4.75 -1.00
CA THR A 80 6.57 4.94 0.45
C THR A 80 7.08 3.70 1.21
N GLU A 81 6.85 3.62 2.53
CA GLU A 81 7.22 2.44 3.31
C GLU A 81 6.42 1.21 2.88
N ASP A 82 7.01 0.02 3.06
CA ASP A 82 6.26 -1.24 2.96
C ASP A 82 5.16 -1.26 4.03
N HIS A 83 3.97 -1.74 3.69
CA HIS A 83 2.84 -1.84 4.63
C HIS A 83 2.54 -3.31 4.96
N PRO A 84 1.90 -3.60 6.10
CA PRO A 84 1.50 -4.97 6.45
C PRO A 84 0.40 -5.49 5.50
N ILE A 85 0.29 -6.81 5.34
CA ILE A 85 -0.68 -7.42 4.43
C ILE A 85 -2.13 -7.08 4.81
N GLU A 86 -2.40 -6.96 6.11
CA GLU A 86 -3.71 -6.56 6.65
C GLU A 86 -4.17 -5.18 6.13
N TYR A 87 -3.25 -4.36 5.61
CA TYR A 87 -3.59 -3.05 5.03
C TYR A 87 -4.36 -3.14 3.70
N LEU A 88 -4.41 -4.33 3.07
CA LEU A 88 -5.23 -4.57 1.87
C LEU A 88 -6.72 -4.29 2.09
N GLU A 89 -7.20 -4.53 3.31
CA GLU A 89 -8.62 -4.43 3.67
C GLU A 89 -8.89 -3.21 4.57
N PHE A 90 -7.87 -2.40 4.86
CA PHE A 90 -8.01 -1.28 5.78
C PHE A 90 -8.82 -0.14 5.16
N GLU A 91 -9.88 0.23 5.85
CA GLU A 91 -10.64 1.46 5.66
C GLU A 91 -10.86 2.12 7.02
N GLY A 92 -10.79 3.45 7.08
CA GLY A 92 -10.96 4.16 8.33
C GLY A 92 -10.38 5.56 8.33
N THR A 93 -10.41 6.22 9.47
CA THR A 93 -9.82 7.54 9.66
C THR A 93 -8.63 7.45 10.59
N ILE A 94 -7.47 7.84 10.08
CA ILE A 94 -6.25 8.02 10.87
C ILE A 94 -6.34 9.38 11.56
N PRO A 95 -6.31 9.45 12.92
CA PRO A 95 -6.54 10.70 13.64
C PRO A 95 -5.56 11.81 13.28
N ALA A 96 -6.03 13.06 13.37
CA ALA A 96 -5.19 14.24 13.16
C ALA A 96 -3.98 14.22 14.10
N GLY A 97 -2.81 14.63 13.59
CA GLY A 97 -1.55 14.62 14.32
C GLY A 97 -0.78 13.29 14.22
N GLN A 98 -1.40 12.22 13.74
CA GLN A 98 -0.71 10.98 13.39
C GLN A 98 -0.06 11.06 12.00
N TYR A 99 0.96 10.24 11.78
CA TYR A 99 1.54 10.08 10.45
C TYR A 99 0.52 9.39 9.53
N GLY A 100 0.28 9.96 8.35
CA GLY A 100 -0.79 9.47 7.47
C GLY A 100 -2.20 9.90 7.88
N ALA A 101 -2.35 10.92 8.74
CA ALA A 101 -3.67 11.44 9.11
C ALA A 101 -4.56 11.77 7.89
N GLY A 102 -5.78 11.26 7.93
CA GLY A 102 -6.73 11.35 6.83
C GLY A 102 -7.75 10.21 6.86
N THR A 103 -8.79 10.34 6.04
CA THR A 103 -9.73 9.22 5.82
C THR A 103 -9.23 8.39 4.64
N MET A 104 -9.22 7.07 4.80
CA MET A 104 -8.84 6.10 3.79
C MET A 104 -10.02 5.19 3.46
N THR A 105 -10.26 4.98 2.18
CA THR A 105 -11.25 4.04 1.65
C THR A 105 -10.65 3.21 0.53
N VAL A 106 -11.09 1.97 0.36
CA VAL A 106 -10.66 1.14 -0.77
C VAL A 106 -11.37 1.64 -2.04
N TRP A 107 -10.60 2.13 -3.00
CA TRP A 107 -11.09 2.60 -4.29
C TRP A 107 -11.17 1.47 -5.31
N ASP A 108 -10.16 0.59 -5.32
CA ASP A 108 -10.13 -0.62 -6.15
C ASP A 108 -9.27 -1.69 -5.46
N SER A 109 -9.54 -2.96 -5.76
CA SER A 109 -8.78 -4.09 -5.21
C SER A 109 -8.96 -5.32 -6.07
N GLY A 110 -7.95 -6.20 -6.07
CA GLY A 110 -8.00 -7.42 -6.85
C GLY A 110 -6.71 -8.22 -6.75
N THR A 111 -6.45 -9.01 -7.78
CA THR A 111 -5.20 -9.75 -7.97
C THR A 111 -4.43 -9.17 -9.15
N TYR A 112 -3.12 -9.41 -9.21
CA TYR A 112 -2.31 -8.98 -10.33
C TYR A 112 -1.31 -10.06 -10.77
N GLU A 113 -0.84 -9.97 -12.01
CA GLU A 113 0.25 -10.80 -12.55
C GLU A 113 1.55 -10.00 -12.53
N VAL A 114 2.64 -10.60 -12.03
CA VAL A 114 3.97 -9.99 -11.97
C VAL A 114 4.73 -10.33 -13.25
N HIS A 115 5.15 -9.31 -14.02
CA HIS A 115 6.09 -9.48 -15.14
C HIS A 115 7.52 -9.17 -14.72
N LYS A 116 7.71 -8.12 -13.91
CA LYS A 116 8.99 -7.74 -13.32
C LYS A 116 8.79 -7.10 -11.95
N PHE A 117 9.70 -7.40 -11.03
CA PHE A 117 9.77 -6.74 -9.73
C PHE A 117 11.24 -6.57 -9.33
N ARG A 118 11.77 -5.36 -9.53
CA ARG A 118 13.17 -4.98 -9.27
C ARG A 118 13.18 -3.60 -8.63
N ASP A 119 14.27 -3.25 -7.97
CA ASP A 119 14.41 -1.96 -7.28
C ASP A 119 14.23 -0.73 -8.19
N ASP A 120 14.53 -0.87 -9.49
CA ASP A 120 14.45 0.17 -10.51
C ASP A 120 13.18 0.08 -11.39
N GLU A 121 12.49 -1.06 -11.40
CA GLU A 121 11.37 -1.31 -12.32
C GLU A 121 10.40 -2.34 -11.74
N VAL A 122 9.12 -1.96 -11.68
CA VAL A 122 7.99 -2.86 -11.40
C VAL A 122 7.05 -2.84 -12.60
N MET A 123 6.73 -4.03 -13.12
CA MET A 123 5.83 -4.22 -14.27
C MET A 123 4.83 -5.31 -13.93
N VAL A 124 3.54 -4.96 -13.96
CA VAL A 124 2.43 -5.82 -13.55
C VAL A 124 1.23 -5.66 -14.48
N THR A 125 0.32 -6.63 -14.45
CA THR A 125 -1.01 -6.54 -15.06
C THR A 125 -2.06 -6.76 -13.98
N PHE A 126 -3.03 -5.83 -13.89
CA PHE A 126 -4.18 -5.92 -13.01
C PHE A 126 -5.34 -6.63 -13.72
#